data_AF-A0A0D5M637-F1
#
_entry.id   AF-A0A0D5M637-F1
#
_cell.length_a   1.000
_cell.length_b   1.000
_cell.length_c   1.000
_cell.angle_alpha   90.00
_cell.angle_beta   90.00
_cell.angle_gamma   90.00
#
_symmetry.space_group_name_H-M   'P 1'
#
loop_
_entity.id
_entity.type
_entity.pdbx_description
1 polymer ?
#
loop_
_entity_poly.entity_id
_entity_poly.type
_entity_poly.pdbx_seq_one_letter_code
_entity_poly.pdbx_strand_id
1 'polypeptide(L)'
;MSRVLLVRSPALLSRQHQVGYGWSQMNFSGHASADDLMGAFREQNIEVGRKENQIRRFFNIQQGDLLVVPVNRAILLARATGQKSFSLDVHYGENRVGAEFLRNPDGSLKRVPRDDLSNALETRLKIRMAIAPLDEFSDELERLYTTLEKGGHSSISSHYEALNNDLVAEAKSELLKRIQKGGTYLASGGEGFERLVMELLELEGYSVHRPSKRHYAGIADGKRH
;
A
#
# COMPACT_ATOMS: atom_id res chain seq x y z
N MET A 1 -25.18 11.55 0.73
CA MET A 1 -23.77 11.97 0.62
C MET A 1 -22.93 10.76 0.30
N SER A 2 -22.02 10.86 -0.67
CA SER A 2 -20.98 9.86 -0.92
C SER A 2 -20.09 9.74 0.31
N ARG A 3 -19.75 8.52 0.69
CA ARG A 3 -18.84 8.29 1.82
C ARG A 3 -17.40 8.49 1.39
N VAL A 4 -16.55 8.78 2.36
CA VAL A 4 -15.10 8.85 2.13
C VAL A 4 -14.42 7.76 2.94
N LEU A 5 -13.73 6.85 2.26
CA LEU A 5 -13.22 5.62 2.84
C LEU A 5 -11.74 5.45 2.57
N LEU A 6 -10.96 5.22 3.62
CA LEU A 6 -9.63 4.65 3.52
C LEU A 6 -9.73 3.18 3.17
N VAL A 7 -9.03 2.76 2.13
CA VAL A 7 -8.91 1.35 1.70
C VAL A 7 -7.43 1.01 1.51
N ARG A 8 -6.87 0.22 2.43
CA ARG A 8 -5.50 -0.32 2.30
C ARG A 8 -5.49 -1.48 1.31
N SER A 9 -5.42 -1.14 0.04
CA SER A 9 -5.36 -2.07 -1.08
C SER A 9 -3.91 -2.34 -1.51
N PRO A 10 -3.57 -3.55 -1.98
CA PRO A 10 -2.36 -3.77 -2.77
C PRO A 10 -2.29 -2.81 -3.97
N ALA A 11 -1.11 -2.19 -4.18
CA ALA A 11 -0.93 -1.16 -5.22
C ALA A 11 -1.14 -1.70 -6.65
N LEU A 12 -0.92 -3.00 -6.87
CA LEU A 12 -1.16 -3.65 -8.15
C LEU A 12 -2.63 -3.51 -8.60
N LEU A 13 -3.58 -3.60 -7.67
CA LEU A 13 -5.01 -3.49 -7.99
C LEU A 13 -5.37 -2.08 -8.48
N SER A 14 -4.70 -1.05 -7.98
CA SER A 14 -4.92 0.33 -8.45
C SER A 14 -4.59 0.48 -9.94
N ARG A 15 -3.62 -0.28 -10.46
CA ARG A 15 -3.29 -0.31 -11.90
C ARG A 15 -4.40 -0.99 -12.72
N GLN A 16 -5.13 -1.91 -12.10
CA GLN A 16 -6.22 -2.71 -12.68
C GLN A 16 -7.61 -2.09 -12.45
N HIS A 17 -7.70 -0.82 -12.04
CA HIS A 17 -8.97 -0.15 -11.72
C HIS A 17 -9.77 -0.84 -10.61
N GLN A 18 -9.08 -1.34 -9.59
CA GLN A 18 -9.68 -2.04 -8.46
C GLN A 18 -9.04 -1.62 -7.14
N VAL A 19 -9.81 -1.76 -6.06
CA VAL A 19 -9.28 -1.82 -4.69
C VAL A 19 -9.63 -3.16 -4.08
N GLY A 20 -8.76 -3.69 -3.23
CA GLY A 20 -8.92 -4.99 -2.60
C GLY A 20 -8.96 -4.95 -1.07
N TYR A 21 -9.64 -5.94 -0.50
CA TYR A 21 -9.63 -6.27 0.91
C TYR A 21 -9.29 -7.75 1.12
N GLY A 22 -8.38 -7.98 2.07
CA GLY A 22 -7.83 -9.29 2.35
C GLY A 22 -8.81 -10.22 3.09
N TRP A 23 -9.42 -11.18 2.39
CA TRP A 23 -10.21 -12.26 3.00
C TRP A 23 -10.45 -13.42 2.03
N SER A 24 -9.49 -14.33 1.91
CA SER A 24 -9.55 -15.43 0.93
C SER A 24 -10.62 -16.50 1.20
N GLN A 25 -11.09 -16.64 2.45
CA GLN A 25 -12.02 -17.70 2.85
C GLN A 25 -13.46 -17.48 2.37
N MET A 26 -13.79 -16.29 1.84
CA MET A 26 -15.16 -15.95 1.48
C MET A 26 -15.20 -14.97 0.29
N ASN A 27 -16.04 -15.27 -0.69
CA ASN A 27 -16.31 -14.41 -1.85
C ASN A 27 -17.44 -13.43 -1.53
N PHE A 28 -17.11 -12.17 -1.26
CA PHE A 28 -18.09 -11.14 -0.91
C PHE A 28 -19.01 -10.78 -2.08
N SER A 29 -18.56 -10.92 -3.33
CA SER A 29 -19.37 -10.56 -4.50
C SER A 29 -20.57 -11.50 -4.72
N GLY A 30 -20.57 -12.68 -4.08
CA GLY A 30 -21.67 -13.64 -4.14
C GLY A 30 -22.83 -13.35 -3.18
N HIS A 31 -22.73 -12.30 -2.35
CA HIS A 31 -23.72 -11.99 -1.33
C HIS A 31 -24.55 -10.75 -1.67
N ALA A 32 -25.83 -10.78 -1.33
CA ALA A 32 -26.77 -9.71 -1.65
C ALA A 32 -26.65 -8.52 -0.68
N SER A 33 -26.26 -8.79 0.58
CA SER A 33 -26.14 -7.76 1.61
C SER A 33 -25.02 -8.08 2.61
N ALA A 34 -24.62 -7.09 3.41
CA ALA A 34 -23.64 -7.29 4.45
C ALA A 34 -24.14 -8.26 5.55
N ASP A 35 -25.44 -8.27 5.83
CA ASP A 35 -26.05 -9.20 6.80
C ASP A 35 -26.11 -10.63 6.27
N ASP A 36 -26.37 -10.79 4.97
CA ASP A 36 -26.26 -12.07 4.26
C ASP A 36 -24.83 -12.62 4.32
N LEU A 37 -23.83 -11.78 4.02
CA LEU A 37 -22.41 -12.13 4.16
C LEU A 37 -22.05 -12.52 5.62
N MET A 38 -22.53 -11.79 6.62
CA MET A 38 -22.32 -12.16 8.04
C MET A 38 -23.07 -13.44 8.44
N GLY A 39 -24.21 -13.73 7.81
CA GLY A 39 -24.90 -15.03 7.91
C GLY A 39 -24.02 -16.16 7.42
N ALA A 40 -23.50 -16.03 6.19
CA ALA A 40 -22.64 -17.03 5.56
C ALA A 40 -21.36 -17.30 6.36
N PHE A 41 -20.76 -16.28 6.98
CA PHE A 41 -19.62 -16.48 7.89
C PHE A 41 -19.97 -17.38 9.09
N ARG A 42 -21.14 -17.16 9.70
CA ARG A 42 -21.60 -17.96 10.85
C ARG A 42 -21.91 -19.40 10.44
N GLU A 43 -22.56 -19.59 9.30
CA GLU A 43 -22.88 -20.92 8.77
C GLU A 43 -21.64 -21.75 8.46
N GLN A 44 -20.58 -21.11 7.96
CA GLN A 44 -19.30 -21.76 7.68
C GLN A 44 -18.37 -21.82 8.90
N ASN A 45 -18.84 -21.38 10.08
CA ASN A 45 -18.08 -21.33 11.33
C ASN A 45 -16.76 -20.55 11.21
N ILE A 46 -16.77 -19.48 10.42
CA ILE A 46 -15.62 -18.58 10.21
C ILE A 46 -15.70 -17.42 11.21
N GLU A 47 -14.67 -17.29 12.05
CA GLU A 47 -14.59 -16.20 13.02
C GLU A 47 -14.19 -14.86 12.37
N VAL A 48 -15.13 -13.91 12.35
CA VAL A 48 -14.90 -12.56 11.84
C VAL A 48 -14.28 -11.62 12.90
N GLY A 49 -14.64 -11.83 14.17
CA GLY A 49 -14.11 -11.09 15.33
C GLY A 49 -14.09 -9.57 15.14
N ARG A 50 -12.96 -8.94 15.47
CA ARG A 50 -12.79 -7.46 15.42
C ARG A 50 -12.80 -6.87 14.00
N LYS A 51 -12.93 -7.70 12.96
CA LYS A 51 -12.93 -7.25 11.55
C LYS A 51 -14.33 -7.02 11.00
N GLU A 52 -15.39 -7.37 11.74
CA GLU A 52 -16.79 -7.28 11.25
C GLU A 52 -17.11 -5.90 10.68
N ASN A 53 -16.83 -4.84 11.44
CA ASN A 53 -17.08 -3.47 10.99
C ASN A 53 -16.27 -3.08 9.74
N GLN A 54 -15.07 -3.64 9.55
CA GLN A 54 -14.27 -3.39 8.34
C GLN A 54 -14.85 -4.12 7.14
N ILE A 55 -15.27 -5.38 7.32
CA ILE A 55 -15.91 -6.16 6.26
C ILE A 55 -17.21 -5.49 5.83
N ARG A 56 -18.07 -5.12 6.79
CA ARG A 56 -19.33 -4.42 6.51
C ARG A 56 -19.09 -3.10 5.77
N ARG A 57 -18.07 -2.32 6.14
CA ARG A 57 -17.73 -1.08 5.44
C ARG A 57 -17.27 -1.34 4.00
N PHE A 58 -16.38 -2.31 3.81
CA PHE A 58 -15.89 -2.64 2.46
C PHE A 58 -17.00 -3.19 1.57
N PHE A 59 -17.82 -4.10 2.09
CA PHE A 59 -18.96 -4.65 1.37
C PHE A 59 -19.95 -3.55 0.93
N ASN A 60 -20.18 -2.57 1.81
CA ASN A 60 -21.10 -1.47 1.57
C ASN A 60 -20.48 -0.29 0.80
N ILE A 61 -19.32 -0.45 0.16
CA ILE A 61 -18.83 0.53 -0.82
C ILE A 61 -19.83 0.57 -2.00
N GLN A 62 -20.28 1.77 -2.33
CA GLN A 62 -21.25 2.03 -3.38
C GLN A 62 -20.65 2.90 -4.49
N GLN A 63 -21.31 2.95 -5.63
CA GLN A 63 -20.91 3.82 -6.73
C GLN A 63 -20.87 5.29 -6.26
N GLY A 64 -19.80 5.99 -6.61
CA GLY A 64 -19.60 7.40 -6.27
C GLY A 64 -18.91 7.67 -4.92
N ASP A 65 -18.75 6.65 -4.06
CA ASP A 65 -17.92 6.78 -2.84
C ASP A 65 -16.48 7.16 -3.22
N LEU A 66 -15.88 8.05 -2.41
CA LEU A 66 -14.50 8.47 -2.59
C LEU A 66 -13.58 7.51 -1.83
N LEU A 67 -12.68 6.86 -2.56
CA LEU A 67 -11.72 5.90 -2.01
C LEU A 67 -10.35 6.55 -1.90
N VAL A 68 -9.77 6.47 -0.71
CA VAL A 68 -8.40 6.91 -0.41
C VAL A 68 -7.54 5.67 -0.20
N VAL A 69 -6.59 5.45 -1.10
CA VAL A 69 -5.68 4.30 -1.04
C VAL A 69 -4.29 4.78 -0.63
N PRO A 70 -3.84 4.51 0.60
CA PRO A 70 -2.50 4.87 1.02
C PRO A 70 -1.46 4.03 0.29
N VAL A 71 -0.51 4.71 -0.35
CA VAL A 71 0.66 4.10 -1.00
C VAL A 71 1.94 4.62 -0.33
N ASN A 72 3.11 4.22 -0.84
CA ASN A 72 4.37 4.68 -0.28
C ASN A 72 4.51 6.20 -0.43
N ARG A 73 4.69 6.91 0.70
CA ARG A 73 4.81 8.38 0.83
C ARG A 73 3.70 9.22 0.18
N ALA A 74 2.61 8.60 -0.28
CA ALA A 74 1.53 9.28 -0.98
C ALA A 74 0.18 8.60 -0.71
N ILE A 75 -0.88 9.18 -1.25
CA ILE A 75 -2.19 8.56 -1.42
C ILE A 75 -2.60 8.58 -2.90
N LEU A 76 -3.46 7.64 -3.25
CA LEU A 76 -4.21 7.64 -4.51
C LEU A 76 -5.67 7.92 -4.18
N LEU A 77 -6.34 8.68 -5.05
CA LEU A 77 -7.77 8.95 -4.96
C LEU A 77 -8.50 8.28 -6.12
N ALA A 78 -9.66 7.69 -5.83
CA ALA A 78 -10.50 7.05 -6.83
C ALA A 78 -11.98 7.17 -6.50
N ARG A 79 -12.83 7.12 -7.53
CA ARG A 79 -14.27 6.92 -7.37
C ARG A 79 -14.62 5.45 -7.46
N ALA A 80 -15.42 4.98 -6.51
CA ALA A 80 -15.95 3.62 -6.56
C ALA A 80 -16.95 3.48 -7.72
N THR A 81 -16.84 2.38 -8.45
CA THR A 81 -17.81 1.98 -9.51
C THR A 81 -18.96 1.15 -8.94
N GLY A 82 -18.80 0.60 -7.73
CA GLY A 82 -19.74 -0.32 -7.11
C GLY A 82 -19.65 -1.77 -7.60
N GLN A 83 -18.92 -2.05 -8.68
CA GLN A 83 -18.72 -3.40 -9.20
C GLN A 83 -17.88 -4.23 -8.22
N LYS A 84 -18.39 -5.39 -7.80
CA LYS A 84 -17.70 -6.30 -6.88
C LYS A 84 -17.15 -7.50 -7.63
N SER A 85 -15.99 -7.99 -7.22
CA SER A 85 -15.42 -9.24 -7.75
C SER A 85 -14.56 -9.95 -6.71
N PHE A 86 -14.19 -11.20 -7.00
CA PHE A 86 -13.33 -12.00 -6.15
C PHE A 86 -12.28 -12.75 -6.97
N SER A 87 -11.03 -12.77 -6.51
CA SER A 87 -9.95 -13.51 -7.17
C SER A 87 -8.77 -13.75 -6.22
N LEU A 88 -8.11 -14.91 -6.32
CA LEU A 88 -7.03 -15.34 -5.42
C LEU A 88 -5.61 -15.00 -5.94
N ASP A 89 -5.49 -14.26 -7.04
CA ASP A 89 -4.22 -13.91 -7.69
C ASP A 89 -3.43 -12.80 -6.96
N VAL A 90 -4.09 -12.02 -6.09
CA VAL A 90 -3.44 -10.94 -5.33
C VAL A 90 -3.69 -11.11 -3.84
N HIS A 91 -2.62 -11.42 -3.11
CA HIS A 91 -2.64 -11.56 -1.65
C HIS A 91 -3.05 -10.25 -0.97
N TYR A 92 -3.92 -10.34 0.05
CA TYR A 92 -4.56 -9.20 0.73
C TYR A 92 -5.50 -8.36 -0.15
N GLY A 93 -5.89 -8.88 -1.31
CA GLY A 93 -6.75 -8.20 -2.27
C GLY A 93 -7.77 -9.13 -2.91
N GLU A 94 -8.19 -10.18 -2.19
CA GLU A 94 -9.01 -11.23 -2.78
C GLU A 94 -10.43 -10.74 -3.09
N ASN A 95 -11.02 -9.98 -2.16
CA ASN A 95 -12.31 -9.32 -2.37
C ASN A 95 -12.08 -7.92 -2.94
N ARG A 96 -12.75 -7.58 -4.05
CA ARG A 96 -12.45 -6.36 -4.81
C ARG A 96 -13.68 -5.52 -5.09
N VAL A 97 -13.44 -4.22 -5.21
CA VAL A 97 -14.39 -3.24 -5.72
C VAL A 97 -13.73 -2.46 -6.85
N GLY A 98 -14.43 -2.29 -7.97
CA GLY A 98 -13.94 -1.48 -9.09
C GLY A 98 -13.81 -0.01 -8.70
N ALA A 99 -12.72 0.62 -9.10
CA ALA A 99 -12.34 1.97 -8.71
C ALA A 99 -11.68 2.73 -9.87
N GLU A 100 -12.18 3.93 -10.14
CA GLU A 100 -11.67 4.83 -11.17
C GLU A 100 -10.66 5.79 -10.56
N PHE A 101 -9.37 5.46 -10.73
CA PHE A 101 -8.26 6.28 -10.28
C PHE A 101 -7.96 7.43 -11.24
N LEU A 102 -7.57 8.56 -10.67
CA LEU A 102 -7.07 9.69 -11.45
C LEU A 102 -5.70 9.34 -12.07
N ARG A 103 -5.50 9.74 -13.32
CA ARG A 103 -4.28 9.46 -14.10
C ARG A 103 -3.69 10.73 -14.70
N ASN A 104 -2.37 10.72 -14.86
CA ASN A 104 -1.63 11.74 -15.61
C ASN A 104 -1.78 11.51 -17.12
N PRO A 105 -1.41 12.50 -17.96
CA PRO A 105 -1.48 12.36 -19.42
C PRO A 105 -0.67 11.17 -19.98
N ASP A 106 0.38 10.75 -19.27
CA ASP A 106 1.20 9.57 -19.61
C ASP A 106 0.57 8.23 -19.19
N GLY A 107 -0.63 8.24 -18.60
CA GLY A 107 -1.34 7.07 -18.11
C GLY A 107 -0.94 6.60 -16.70
N SER A 108 0.09 7.20 -16.11
CA SER A 108 0.50 6.91 -14.73
C SER A 108 -0.55 7.36 -13.71
N LEU A 109 -0.58 6.72 -12.53
CA LEU A 109 -1.53 7.09 -11.48
C LEU A 109 -1.16 8.45 -10.86
N LYS A 110 -2.13 9.35 -10.70
CA LYS A 110 -1.94 10.61 -9.97
C LYS A 110 -1.75 10.30 -8.48
N ARG A 111 -0.62 10.77 -7.94
CA ARG A 111 -0.23 10.57 -6.55
C ARG A 111 -0.31 11.91 -5.83
N VAL A 112 -0.86 11.89 -4.63
CA VAL A 112 -0.84 13.04 -3.73
C VAL A 112 0.18 12.75 -2.62
N PRO A 113 1.33 13.43 -2.59
CA PRO A 113 2.28 13.33 -1.50
C PRO A 113 1.60 13.51 -0.14
N ARG A 114 2.06 12.77 0.87
CA ARG A 114 1.54 12.95 2.23
C ARG A 114 1.83 14.33 2.82
N ASP A 115 2.92 14.94 2.37
CA ASP A 115 3.36 16.26 2.81
C ASP A 115 2.46 17.38 2.24
N ASP A 116 1.63 17.07 1.23
CA ASP A 116 0.62 17.99 0.67
C ASP A 116 -0.73 17.92 1.42
N LEU A 117 -0.86 17.04 2.41
CA LEU A 117 -2.09 16.83 3.19
C LEU A 117 -2.06 17.61 4.51
N SER A 118 -3.23 17.85 5.10
CA SER A 118 -3.29 18.38 6.46
C SER A 118 -2.63 17.43 7.47
N ASN A 119 -1.98 17.99 8.50
CA ASN A 119 -1.37 17.19 9.58
C ASN A 119 -2.36 16.21 10.24
N ALA A 120 -3.64 16.61 10.33
CA ALA A 120 -4.71 15.79 10.88
C ALA A 120 -5.00 14.58 9.97
N LEU A 121 -5.14 14.80 8.66
CA LEU A 121 -5.34 13.73 7.69
C LEU A 121 -4.11 12.80 7.63
N GLU A 122 -2.90 13.35 7.58
CA GLU A 122 -1.66 12.57 7.59
C GLU A 122 -1.57 11.66 8.83
N THR A 123 -1.97 12.19 10.00
CA THR A 123 -2.03 11.42 11.25
C THR A 123 -3.09 10.32 11.18
N ARG A 124 -4.28 10.62 10.63
CA ARG A 124 -5.35 9.63 10.43
C ARG A 124 -4.90 8.48 9.52
N LEU A 125 -4.14 8.78 8.47
CA LEU A 125 -3.59 7.79 7.52
C LEU A 125 -2.58 6.82 8.16
N LYS A 126 -2.07 7.08 9.37
CA LYS A 126 -1.15 6.17 10.10
C LYS A 126 -1.88 4.99 10.76
N ILE A 127 -3.21 5.00 10.80
CA ILE A 127 -4.01 3.95 11.43
C ILE A 127 -3.89 2.62 10.68
N ARG A 128 -3.68 1.53 11.42
CA ARG A 128 -3.42 0.19 10.84
C ARG A 128 -4.67 -0.57 10.38
N MET A 129 -5.86 0.00 10.54
CA MET A 129 -7.08 -0.60 9.98
C MET A 129 -7.00 -0.63 8.46
N ALA A 130 -7.49 -1.71 7.85
CA ALA A 130 -7.52 -1.85 6.40
C ALA A 130 -8.60 -0.97 5.79
N ILE A 131 -9.74 -0.84 6.50
CA ILE A 131 -10.89 -0.04 6.08
C ILE A 131 -11.28 0.93 7.19
N ALA A 132 -11.27 2.23 6.92
CA ALA A 132 -11.64 3.25 7.91
C ALA A 132 -12.43 4.40 7.28
N PRO A 133 -13.41 4.97 8.00
CA PRO A 133 -14.10 6.17 7.57
C PRO A 133 -13.15 7.37 7.64
N LEU A 134 -13.22 8.21 6.62
CA LEU A 134 -12.55 9.49 6.50
C LEU A 134 -13.55 10.62 6.24
N ASP A 135 -14.82 10.42 6.59
CA ASP A 135 -15.90 11.40 6.34
C ASP A 135 -15.61 12.77 6.99
N GLU A 136 -14.88 12.77 8.12
CA GLU A 136 -14.40 13.99 8.79
C GLU A 136 -13.41 14.82 7.94
N PHE A 137 -12.80 14.21 6.92
CA PHE A 137 -11.88 14.84 5.96
C PHE A 137 -12.50 14.99 4.57
N SER A 138 -13.82 14.83 4.44
CA SER A 138 -14.51 14.83 3.15
C SER A 138 -14.27 16.10 2.34
N ASP A 139 -14.40 17.28 2.96
CA ASP A 139 -14.16 18.56 2.29
C ASP A 139 -12.74 18.69 1.73
N GLU A 140 -11.73 18.28 2.50
CA GLU A 140 -10.32 18.31 2.07
C GLU A 140 -10.08 17.37 0.89
N LEU A 141 -10.56 16.12 1.01
CA LEU A 141 -10.35 15.07 0.02
C LEU A 141 -11.12 15.31 -1.27
N GLU A 142 -12.34 15.86 -1.19
CA GLU A 142 -13.15 16.23 -2.35
C GLU A 142 -12.55 17.42 -3.13
N ARG A 143 -12.00 18.41 -2.42
CA ARG A 143 -11.26 19.51 -3.04
C ARG A 143 -10.00 19.00 -3.75
N LEU A 144 -9.25 18.12 -3.11
CA LEU A 144 -8.08 17.48 -3.72
C LEU A 144 -8.46 16.68 -4.97
N TYR A 145 -9.50 15.85 -4.88
CA TYR A 145 -10.01 15.06 -6.01
C TYR A 145 -10.38 15.95 -7.19
N THR A 146 -11.22 16.98 -6.95
CA THR A 146 -11.69 17.90 -7.98
C THR A 146 -10.55 18.69 -8.62
N THR A 147 -9.55 19.09 -7.83
CA THR A 147 -8.37 19.82 -8.34
C THR A 147 -7.54 18.94 -9.26
N LEU A 148 -7.30 17.69 -8.86
CA LEU A 148 -6.54 16.72 -9.66
C LEU A 148 -7.31 16.30 -10.92
N GLU A 149 -8.62 16.15 -10.85
CA GLU A 149 -9.48 15.82 -11.99
C GLU A 149 -9.41 16.90 -13.08
N LYS A 150 -9.40 18.18 -12.69
CA LYS A 150 -9.29 19.33 -13.61
C LYS A 150 -7.88 19.56 -14.18
N GLY A 151 -6.94 18.65 -13.93
CA GLY A 151 -5.56 18.76 -14.40
C GLY A 151 -4.64 19.56 -13.48
N GLY A 152 -5.10 19.96 -12.30
CA GLY A 152 -4.25 20.58 -11.28
C GLY A 152 -3.23 19.60 -10.70
N HIS A 153 -2.17 20.15 -10.11
CA HIS A 153 -1.16 19.43 -9.35
C HIS A 153 -1.28 19.78 -7.87
N SER A 154 -1.08 18.81 -6.96
CA SER A 154 -1.01 19.10 -5.52
C SER A 154 0.28 19.84 -5.15
N SER A 155 1.38 19.57 -5.87
CA SER A 155 2.64 20.34 -5.88
C SER A 155 3.50 19.99 -7.10
N ILE A 156 4.28 20.95 -7.62
CA ILE A 156 5.08 20.87 -8.87
C ILE A 156 6.26 19.86 -8.78
N SER A 157 6.71 19.49 -7.57
CA SER A 157 7.89 18.62 -7.35
C SER A 157 7.58 17.11 -7.31
N SER A 158 6.30 16.73 -7.28
CA SER A 158 5.86 15.43 -6.76
C SER A 158 5.87 14.26 -7.76
N HIS A 159 5.92 14.53 -9.07
CA HIS A 159 5.66 13.50 -10.08
C HIS A 159 6.81 12.49 -10.25
N TYR A 160 8.06 12.98 -10.26
CA TYR A 160 9.23 12.12 -10.47
C TYR A 160 9.62 11.36 -9.20
N GLU A 161 9.51 11.98 -8.03
CA GLU A 161 9.87 11.35 -6.75
C GLU A 161 8.91 10.21 -6.39
N ALA A 162 7.62 10.38 -6.69
CA ALA A 162 6.60 9.43 -6.26
C ALA A 162 6.57 8.14 -7.12
N LEU A 163 6.94 8.20 -8.40
CA LEU A 163 7.13 7.03 -9.27
C LEU A 163 8.38 6.22 -8.86
N ASN A 164 9.48 6.92 -8.57
CA ASN A 164 10.74 6.30 -8.14
C ASN A 164 10.55 5.52 -6.82
N ASN A 165 9.77 6.07 -5.89
CA ASN A 165 9.55 5.47 -4.57
C ASN A 165 8.82 4.11 -4.58
N ASP A 166 7.90 3.88 -5.53
CA ASP A 166 7.21 2.59 -5.66
C ASP A 166 8.09 1.53 -6.30
N LEU A 167 8.83 1.91 -7.35
CA LEU A 167 9.82 1.03 -7.99
C LEU A 167 10.91 0.62 -7.00
N VAL A 168 11.38 1.57 -6.19
CA VAL A 168 12.34 1.29 -5.11
C VAL A 168 11.74 0.37 -4.05
N ALA A 169 10.48 0.57 -3.66
CA ALA A 169 9.82 -0.29 -2.67
C ALA A 169 9.59 -1.72 -3.20
N GLU A 170 9.18 -1.85 -4.46
CA GLU A 170 9.00 -3.13 -5.15
C GLU A 170 10.35 -3.85 -5.29
N ALA A 171 11.39 -3.15 -5.74
CA ALA A 171 12.76 -3.67 -5.80
C ALA A 171 13.27 -4.15 -4.44
N LYS A 172 13.07 -3.36 -3.37
CA LYS A 172 13.43 -3.74 -1.99
C LYS A 172 12.68 -4.99 -1.53
N SER A 173 11.38 -5.08 -1.80
CA SER A 173 10.57 -6.23 -1.42
C SER A 173 11.00 -7.51 -2.15
N GLU A 174 11.26 -7.41 -3.46
CA GLU A 174 11.72 -8.53 -4.28
C GLU A 174 13.12 -8.98 -3.86
N LEU A 175 14.04 -8.04 -3.63
CA LEU A 175 15.38 -8.32 -3.12
C LEU A 175 15.34 -9.07 -1.78
N LEU A 176 14.52 -8.59 -0.82
CA LEU A 176 14.36 -9.24 0.47
C LEU A 176 13.81 -10.67 0.33
N LYS A 177 12.79 -10.88 -0.51
CA LYS A 177 12.23 -12.21 -0.77
C LYS A 177 13.28 -13.16 -1.34
N ARG A 178 14.11 -12.70 -2.27
CA ARG A 178 15.19 -13.51 -2.87
C ARG A 178 16.25 -13.88 -1.84
N ILE A 179 16.64 -12.95 -0.97
CA ILE A 179 17.59 -13.20 0.13
C ILE A 179 17.02 -14.27 1.09
N GLN A 180 15.77 -14.10 1.54
CA GLN A 180 15.13 -15.02 2.49
C GLN A 180 14.94 -16.44 1.94
N LYS A 181 14.73 -16.58 0.64
CA LYS A 181 14.55 -17.88 -0.04
C LYS A 181 15.87 -18.52 -0.49
N GLY A 182 17.03 -17.89 -0.22
CA GLY A 182 18.33 -18.37 -0.69
C GLY A 182 18.53 -18.28 -2.21
N GLY A 183 17.69 -17.51 -2.91
CA GLY A 183 17.74 -17.31 -4.37
C GLY A 183 18.76 -16.27 -4.82
N THR A 184 19.62 -15.81 -3.91
CA THR A 184 20.71 -14.88 -4.20
C THR A 184 22.05 -15.57 -3.95
N TYR A 185 22.96 -15.51 -4.93
CA TYR A 185 24.36 -15.94 -4.80
C TYR A 185 25.20 -14.99 -3.91
N LEU A 186 24.60 -14.41 -2.87
CA LEU A 186 25.33 -13.58 -1.92
C LEU A 186 26.25 -14.48 -1.11
N ALA A 187 27.53 -14.11 -1.05
CA ALA A 187 28.51 -14.82 -0.23
C ALA A 187 28.01 -14.92 1.22
N SER A 188 28.13 -16.10 1.83
CA SER A 188 27.67 -16.36 3.20
C SER A 188 28.40 -15.48 4.23
N GLY A 189 27.68 -15.02 5.25
CA GLY A 189 28.19 -14.12 6.29
C GLY A 189 27.89 -12.63 6.02
N GLY A 190 28.31 -11.74 6.91
CA GLY A 190 28.09 -10.28 6.76
C GLY A 190 28.71 -9.68 5.49
N GLU A 191 29.68 -10.36 4.90
CA GLU A 191 30.45 -9.94 3.73
C GLU A 191 29.63 -9.83 2.44
N GLY A 192 28.70 -10.76 2.20
CA GLY A 192 27.83 -10.69 1.02
C GLY A 192 26.90 -9.47 1.07
N PHE A 193 26.38 -9.16 2.26
CA PHE A 193 25.51 -8.01 2.46
C PHE A 193 26.26 -6.68 2.37
N GLU A 194 27.46 -6.60 2.97
CA GLU A 194 28.35 -5.44 2.82
C GLU A 194 28.59 -5.12 1.35
N ARG A 195 28.95 -6.13 0.55
CA ARG A 195 29.26 -5.96 -0.88
C ARG A 195 28.05 -5.49 -1.69
N LEU A 196 26.86 -6.04 -1.42
CA LEU A 196 25.61 -5.58 -2.03
C LEU A 196 25.33 -4.10 -1.71
N VAL A 197 25.53 -3.69 -0.45
CA VAL A 197 25.33 -2.28 -0.05
C VAL A 197 26.36 -1.37 -0.72
N MET A 198 27.63 -1.81 -0.86
CA MET A 198 28.63 -1.03 -1.58
C MET A 198 28.27 -0.85 -3.06
N GLU A 199 27.87 -1.92 -3.76
CA GLU A 199 27.47 -1.84 -5.17
C GLU A 199 26.28 -0.90 -5.37
N LEU A 200 25.30 -0.90 -4.45
CA LEU A 200 24.18 0.05 -4.48
C LEU A 200 24.65 1.51 -4.33
N LEU A 201 25.56 1.76 -3.40
CA LEU A 201 26.12 3.10 -3.17
C LEU A 201 26.97 3.58 -4.35
N GLU A 202 27.78 2.70 -4.95
CA GLU A 202 28.56 3.01 -6.16
C GLU A 202 27.66 3.35 -7.36
N LEU A 203 26.56 2.62 -7.54
CA LEU A 203 25.54 2.91 -8.56
C LEU A 203 24.84 4.25 -8.34
N GLU A 204 24.72 4.70 -7.10
CA GLU A 204 24.23 6.05 -6.75
C GLU A 204 25.32 7.14 -6.86
N GLY A 205 26.53 6.78 -7.26
CA GLY A 205 27.64 7.71 -7.49
C GLY A 205 28.50 8.01 -6.26
N TYR A 206 28.32 7.26 -5.17
CA TYR A 206 29.17 7.37 -3.99
C TYR A 206 30.47 6.59 -4.17
N SER A 207 31.58 7.15 -3.69
CA SER A 207 32.85 6.41 -3.57
C SER A 207 32.83 5.61 -2.27
N VAL A 208 32.88 4.29 -2.39
CA VAL A 208 32.77 3.38 -1.25
C VAL A 208 34.11 2.73 -0.97
N HIS A 209 34.54 2.76 0.29
CA HIS A 209 35.76 2.10 0.73
C HIS A 209 35.44 1.10 1.82
N ARG A 210 35.84 -0.16 1.63
CA ARG A 210 35.71 -1.20 2.66
C ARG A 210 36.91 -1.14 3.60
N PRO A 211 36.75 -0.72 4.87
CA PRO A 211 37.84 -0.82 5.83
C PRO A 211 38.21 -2.29 6.05
N SER A 212 39.52 -2.59 6.05
CA SER A 212 39.98 -3.96 6.31
C SER A 212 39.59 -4.40 7.73
N LYS A 213 39.33 -5.71 7.94
CA LYS A 213 39.00 -6.30 9.26
C LYS A 213 40.07 -6.07 10.34
N ARG A 214 41.18 -5.40 10.03
CA ARG A 214 42.26 -5.01 10.95
C ARG A 214 42.10 -3.59 11.52
N HIS A 215 41.06 -2.84 11.14
CA HIS A 215 40.87 -1.46 11.61
C HIS A 215 40.37 -1.34 13.07
N TYR A 216 39.81 -2.40 13.63
CA TYR A 216 39.43 -2.47 15.04
C TYR A 216 40.43 -3.33 15.82
N ALA A 217 41.56 -2.73 16.19
CA ALA A 217 42.41 -3.25 17.24
C ALA A 217 41.96 -2.65 18.58
N GLY A 218 41.32 -3.48 19.42
CA GLY A 218 40.79 -3.12 20.75
C GLY A 218 39.27 -2.96 20.70
N ILE A 219 38.44 -3.75 21.37
CA ILE A 219 38.57 -4.45 22.66
C ILE A 219 37.96 -5.85 22.50
N ALA A 220 38.68 -6.86 22.95
CA ALA A 220 38.15 -8.19 23.20
C ALA A 220 37.68 -8.25 24.65
N ASP A 221 36.38 -8.47 24.88
CA ASP A 221 35.83 -9.14 26.06
C ASP A 221 34.33 -9.41 25.81
N GLY A 222 33.73 -10.56 26.09
CA GLY A 222 34.24 -11.75 26.74
C GLY A 222 33.32 -12.95 26.43
N LYS A 223 33.90 -14.14 26.54
CA LYS A 223 33.20 -15.43 26.57
C LYS A 223 32.26 -15.49 27.77
N ARG A 224 31.13 -16.19 27.64
CA ARG A 224 30.63 -17.05 28.72
C ARG A 224 30.18 -18.41 28.18
N HIS A 225 30.66 -19.43 28.88
CA HIS A 225 30.28 -20.83 28.80
C HIS A 225 28.82 -21.04 29.22
#